data_AF-A0A6B3HGR2-F1
#
_entry.id   AF-A0A6B3HGR2-F1
#
_cell.length_a   1.000
_cell.length_b   1.000
_cell.length_c   1.000
_cell.angle_alpha   90.00
_cell.angle_beta   90.00
_cell.angle_gamma   90.00
#
_symmetry.space_group_name_H-M   'P 1'
#
loop_
_entity.id
_entity.type
_entity.pdbx_description
1 polymer ?
#
loop_
_entity_poly.entity_id
_entity_poly.type
_entity_poly.pdbx_seq_one_letter_code
_entity_poly.pdbx_strand_id
1 'polypeptide(L)'
;MPFAVYVLGLAVFAQGTSEFMLSGLVSSIAADLGVPLSAAGLLTSAFAVGMVIGAPLMALFSRTWPRRRALLFFLAVFVAVHIAGALTPGYGVLLATRFVGAIANAGFWAVALTAAVAMVPDRLKGRATAVVVGGVTIACVVGVPAGAVLGERWGWRAAFWAVAAVSLPAFLAILRSVPGGPRPEAVPAPVSVRDELRVLTGPRLRPTLLTMALVQGATFCAFSYLEPLLTRATGLGAARVPA
;
A
#
# COMPACT_ATOMS: atom_id res chain seq x y z
N MET A 1 -13.44 20.32 6.64
CA MET A 1 -12.26 19.43 6.59
C MET A 1 -11.25 20.05 5.65
N PRO A 2 -9.96 20.15 6.01
CA PRO A 2 -8.94 20.71 5.11
C PRO A 2 -8.82 19.89 3.82
N PHE A 3 -8.66 20.55 2.68
CA PHE A 3 -8.47 19.90 1.38
C PHE A 3 -7.33 18.87 1.40
N ALA A 4 -6.24 19.18 2.11
CA ALA A 4 -5.09 18.29 2.28
C ALA A 4 -5.45 16.90 2.85
N VAL A 5 -6.50 16.77 3.68
CA VAL A 5 -6.91 15.46 4.21
C VAL A 5 -7.49 14.55 3.11
N TYR A 6 -8.28 15.11 2.18
CA TYR A 6 -8.80 14.37 1.05
C TYR A 6 -7.69 13.99 0.06
N VAL A 7 -6.69 14.85 -0.10
CA VAL A 7 -5.50 14.55 -0.90
C VAL A 7 -4.71 13.37 -0.32
N LEU A 8 -4.57 13.30 1.01
CA LEU A 8 -3.96 12.14 1.66
C LEU A 8 -4.80 10.87 1.46
N GLY A 9 -6.13 10.98 1.51
CA GLY A 9 -7.04 9.89 1.14
C GLY A 9 -6.87 9.41 -0.31
N LEU A 10 -6.67 10.33 -1.26
CA LEU A 10 -6.40 9.98 -2.66
C LEU A 10 -5.07 9.24 -2.83
N ALA A 11 -4.02 9.65 -2.11
CA ALA A 11 -2.74 8.94 -2.11
C ALA A 11 -2.90 7.52 -1.53
N VAL A 12 -3.62 7.39 -0.41
CA VAL A 12 -3.93 6.10 0.21
C VAL A 12 -4.79 5.23 -0.71
N PHE A 13 -5.71 5.81 -1.47
CA PHE A 13 -6.47 5.11 -2.50
C PHE A 13 -5.55 4.52 -3.58
N ALA A 14 -4.60 5.30 -4.11
CA ALA A 14 -3.66 4.80 -5.11
C ALA A 14 -2.77 3.68 -4.54
N GLN A 15 -2.33 3.83 -3.29
CA GLN A 15 -1.53 2.83 -2.58
C GLN A 15 -2.30 1.53 -2.32
N GLY A 16 -3.53 1.62 -1.82
CA GLY A 16 -4.40 0.47 -1.64
C GLY A 16 -4.70 -0.22 -2.99
N THR A 17 -4.93 0.57 -4.04
CA THR A 17 -5.17 0.01 -5.38
C THR A 17 -3.99 -0.83 -5.82
N SER A 18 -2.77 -0.31 -5.67
CA SER A 18 -1.54 -1.07 -5.97
C SER A 18 -1.42 -2.36 -5.15
N GLU A 19 -1.74 -2.30 -3.86
CA GLU A 19 -1.57 -3.44 -2.95
C GLU A 19 -2.48 -4.59 -3.36
N PHE A 20 -3.73 -4.28 -3.68
CA PHE A 20 -4.77 -5.29 -3.87
C PHE A 20 -5.02 -5.66 -5.33
N MET A 21 -4.73 -4.79 -6.32
CA MET A 21 -5.03 -5.08 -7.74
C MET A 21 -4.32 -6.32 -8.28
N LEU A 22 -3.24 -6.77 -7.65
CA LEU A 22 -2.48 -7.95 -8.07
C LEU A 22 -3.32 -9.23 -8.05
N SER A 23 -4.35 -9.33 -7.19
CA SER A 23 -5.23 -10.51 -7.12
C SER A 23 -5.93 -10.80 -8.45
N GLY A 24 -6.26 -9.76 -9.22
CA GLY A 24 -6.85 -9.88 -10.56
C GLY A 24 -5.83 -10.00 -11.69
N LEU A 25 -4.54 -9.91 -11.39
CA LEU A 25 -3.47 -9.87 -12.40
C LEU A 25 -2.55 -11.09 -12.36
N VAL A 26 -2.65 -11.94 -11.33
CA VAL A 26 -1.72 -13.06 -11.08
C VAL A 26 -1.51 -13.95 -12.31
N SER A 27 -2.60 -14.43 -12.93
CA SER A 27 -2.48 -15.30 -14.10
C SER A 27 -1.85 -14.60 -15.31
N SER A 28 -2.18 -13.32 -15.54
CA SER A 28 -1.63 -12.53 -16.64
C SER A 28 -0.14 -12.23 -16.46
N ILE A 29 0.31 -11.94 -15.24
CA ILE A 29 1.72 -11.73 -14.90
C ILE A 29 2.50 -13.04 -15.07
N ALA A 30 1.94 -14.15 -14.59
CA ALA A 30 2.57 -15.46 -14.69
C ALA A 30 2.80 -15.87 -16.16
N ALA A 31 1.77 -15.70 -17.00
CA ALA A 31 1.84 -16.01 -18.42
C ALA A 31 2.84 -15.12 -19.17
N ASP A 32 2.80 -13.81 -18.96
CA ASP A 32 3.65 -12.83 -19.65
C ASP A 32 5.13 -12.95 -19.27
N LEU A 33 5.43 -13.22 -17.99
CA LEU A 33 6.81 -13.37 -17.51
C LEU A 33 7.33 -14.82 -17.54
N GLY A 34 6.51 -15.78 -17.97
CA GLY A 34 6.89 -17.20 -18.04
C GLY A 34 7.22 -17.83 -16.68
N VAL A 35 6.60 -17.35 -15.60
CA VAL A 35 6.83 -17.85 -14.24
C VAL A 35 5.63 -18.66 -13.74
N PRO A 36 5.81 -19.62 -12.80
CA PRO A 36 4.68 -20.34 -12.24
C PRO A 36 3.73 -19.39 -11.48
N LEU A 37 2.44 -19.72 -11.41
CA LEU A 37 1.45 -18.93 -10.67
C LEU A 37 1.85 -18.69 -9.20
N SER A 38 2.48 -19.68 -8.58
CA SER A 38 2.99 -19.56 -7.21
C SER A 38 4.04 -18.46 -7.07
N ALA A 39 4.89 -18.27 -8.08
CA ALA A 39 5.84 -17.16 -8.11
C ALA A 39 5.11 -15.83 -8.29
N ALA A 40 4.16 -15.71 -9.22
CA ALA A 40 3.37 -14.48 -9.35
C ALA A 40 2.66 -14.10 -8.04
N GLY A 41 2.14 -15.07 -7.28
CA GLY A 41 1.56 -14.84 -5.95
C GLY A 41 2.56 -14.33 -4.90
N LEU A 42 3.86 -14.63 -5.03
CA LEU A 42 4.89 -14.08 -4.12
C LEU A 42 5.07 -12.57 -4.26
N LEU A 43 4.56 -11.92 -5.32
CA LEU A 43 4.56 -10.47 -5.43
C LEU A 43 3.74 -9.81 -4.30
N THR A 44 2.61 -10.41 -3.92
CA THR A 44 1.80 -9.98 -2.76
C THR A 44 2.56 -10.23 -1.47
N SER A 45 3.22 -11.39 -1.33
CA SER A 45 4.03 -11.71 -0.16
C SER A 45 5.21 -10.75 0.01
N ALA A 46 5.90 -10.39 -1.08
CA ALA A 46 6.99 -9.42 -1.05
C ALA A 46 6.50 -8.03 -0.62
N PHE A 47 5.30 -7.63 -1.06
CA PHE A 47 4.67 -6.42 -0.58
C PHE A 47 4.38 -6.49 0.93
N ALA A 48 3.78 -7.59 1.41
CA ALA A 48 3.50 -7.79 2.83
C ALA A 48 4.77 -7.76 3.69
N VAL A 49 5.84 -8.44 3.27
CA VAL A 49 7.14 -8.41 3.97
C VAL A 49 7.72 -6.99 3.97
N GLY A 50 7.62 -6.27 2.85
CA GLY A 50 8.05 -4.87 2.78
C GLY A 50 7.25 -3.94 3.71
N MET A 51 5.95 -4.20 3.91
CA MET A 51 5.12 -3.44 4.88
C MET A 51 5.54 -3.75 6.32
N VAL A 52 5.75 -5.02 6.66
CA VAL A 52 6.18 -5.46 8.00
C VAL A 52 7.53 -4.86 8.38
N ILE A 53 8.47 -4.84 7.45
CA ILE A 53 9.80 -4.24 7.67
C ILE A 53 9.73 -2.71 7.61
N GLY A 54 8.96 -2.17 6.67
CA GLY A 54 8.86 -0.73 6.40
C GLY A 54 8.22 0.03 7.55
N ALA A 55 7.16 -0.50 8.17
CA ALA A 55 6.43 0.19 9.25
C ALA A 55 7.34 0.62 10.42
N PRO A 56 8.11 -0.27 11.09
CA PRO A 56 9.00 0.14 12.18
C PRO A 56 10.16 1.02 11.72
N LEU A 57 10.78 0.70 10.57
CA LEU A 57 11.90 1.49 10.04
C LEU A 57 11.48 2.92 9.73
N MET A 58 10.32 3.09 9.10
CA MET A 58 9.83 4.39 8.71
C MET A 58 9.21 5.16 9.88
N ALA A 59 8.67 4.49 10.90
CA ALA A 59 8.29 5.13 12.16
C ALA A 59 9.49 5.81 12.83
N LEU A 60 10.67 5.19 12.78
CA LEU A 60 11.92 5.80 13.27
C LEU A 60 12.42 6.92 12.35
N PHE A 61 12.45 6.66 11.04
CA PHE A 61 13.03 7.60 10.07
C PHE A 61 12.20 8.88 9.92
N SER A 62 10.87 8.75 9.83
CA SER A 62 9.95 9.86 9.56
C SER A 62 9.89 10.91 10.68
N ARG A 63 10.27 10.55 11.92
CA ARG A 63 10.35 11.49 13.05
C ARG A 63 11.32 12.65 12.82
N THR A 64 12.34 12.43 12.00
CA THR A 64 13.44 13.41 11.83
C THR A 64 13.19 14.40 10.69
N TRP A 65 12.21 14.13 9.83
CA TRP A 65 11.93 14.88 8.61
C TRP A 65 10.68 15.76 8.74
N PRO A 66 10.64 16.95 8.11
CA PRO A 66 9.39 17.69 7.96
C PRO A 66 8.34 16.84 7.24
N ARG A 67 7.10 16.83 7.76
CA ARG A 67 6.01 15.95 7.28
C ARG A 67 5.82 16.01 5.76
N ARG A 68 5.77 17.23 5.20
CA ARG A 68 5.65 17.43 3.75
C ARG A 68 6.78 16.77 2.97
N ARG A 69 8.03 16.88 3.42
CA ARG A 69 9.19 16.28 2.75
C ARG A 69 9.10 14.76 2.77
N ALA A 70 8.74 14.17 3.91
CA ALA A 70 8.57 12.73 4.02
C ALA A 70 7.43 12.21 3.12
N LEU A 71 6.27 12.86 3.13
CA LEU A 71 5.13 12.49 2.26
C LEU A 71 5.50 12.52 0.78
N LEU A 72 6.15 13.60 0.34
CA LEU A 72 6.59 13.73 -1.05
C LEU A 72 7.65 12.69 -1.40
N PHE A 73 8.64 12.47 -0.54
CA PHE A 73 9.67 11.46 -0.78
C PHE A 73 9.06 10.07 -0.96
N PHE A 74 8.22 9.63 -0.03
CA PHE A 74 7.62 8.30 -0.11
C PHE A 74 6.71 8.15 -1.32
N LEU A 75 5.92 9.17 -1.63
CA LEU A 75 5.05 9.13 -2.81
C LEU A 75 5.85 9.17 -4.12
N ALA A 76 6.96 9.90 -4.18
CA ALA A 76 7.86 9.89 -5.34
C ALA A 76 8.51 8.53 -5.54
N VAL A 77 9.03 7.91 -4.47
CA VAL A 77 9.57 6.54 -4.52
C VAL A 77 8.49 5.56 -4.98
N PHE A 78 7.27 5.67 -4.43
CA PHE A 78 6.14 4.84 -4.82
C PHE A 78 5.82 4.98 -6.32
N VAL A 79 5.75 6.20 -6.86
CA VAL A 79 5.53 6.42 -8.30
C VAL A 79 6.68 5.83 -9.12
N ALA A 80 7.93 6.07 -8.72
CA ALA A 80 9.11 5.59 -9.45
C ALA A 80 9.15 4.06 -9.55
N VAL A 81 8.85 3.34 -8.45
CA VAL A 81 8.82 1.87 -8.48
C VAL A 81 7.65 1.32 -9.28
N HIS A 82 6.52 2.03 -9.39
CA HIS A 82 5.42 1.63 -10.26
C HIS A 82 5.76 1.81 -11.73
N ILE A 83 6.43 2.90 -12.09
CA ILE A 83 6.96 3.11 -13.43
C ILE A 83 7.98 2.02 -13.78
N ALA A 84 8.91 1.74 -12.87
CA ALA A 84 9.87 0.64 -13.04
C ALA A 84 9.19 -0.73 -13.18
N GLY A 85 8.14 -0.99 -12.37
CA GLY A 85 7.34 -2.20 -12.45
C GLY A 85 6.54 -2.31 -13.75
N ALA A 86 6.10 -1.20 -14.33
CA ALA A 86 5.42 -1.17 -15.62
C ALA A 86 6.39 -1.40 -16.79
N LEU A 87 7.63 -0.93 -16.67
CA LEU A 87 8.66 -1.03 -17.71
C LEU A 87 9.50 -2.31 -17.62
N THR A 88 9.46 -3.04 -16.49
CA THR A 88 10.33 -4.18 -16.26
C THR A 88 10.09 -5.30 -17.28
N PRO A 89 11.15 -5.91 -17.84
CA PRO A 89 11.03 -7.12 -18.63
C PRO A 89 11.05 -8.40 -17.77
N GLY A 90 11.33 -8.30 -16.46
CA GLY A 90 11.64 -9.45 -15.62
C GLY A 90 10.95 -9.49 -14.26
N TYR A 91 10.66 -10.70 -13.81
CA TYR A 91 10.01 -10.99 -12.52
C TYR A 91 10.83 -10.51 -11.31
N GLY A 92 12.15 -10.68 -11.31
CA GLY A 92 13.00 -10.29 -10.18
C GLY A 92 12.94 -8.78 -9.88
N VAL A 93 12.94 -7.95 -10.93
CA VAL A 93 12.77 -6.49 -10.78
C VAL A 93 11.36 -6.17 -10.31
N LEU A 94 10.33 -6.84 -10.84
CA LEU A 94 8.95 -6.63 -10.39
C LEU A 94 8.79 -6.96 -8.90
N LEU A 95 9.38 -8.07 -8.43
CA LEU A 95 9.41 -8.45 -7.02
C LEU A 95 10.10 -7.39 -6.15
N ALA A 96 11.25 -6.87 -6.60
CA ALA A 96 11.98 -5.82 -5.91
C ALA A 96 11.17 -4.52 -5.83
N THR A 97 10.53 -4.10 -6.93
CA THR A 97 9.67 -2.90 -6.95
C THR A 97 8.50 -3.04 -5.98
N ARG A 98 7.96 -4.25 -5.80
CA ARG A 98 6.89 -4.51 -4.84
C ARG A 98 7.36 -4.36 -3.40
N PHE A 99 8.52 -4.93 -3.08
CA PHE A 99 9.13 -4.78 -1.77
C PHE A 99 9.45 -3.31 -1.43
N VAL A 100 10.09 -2.58 -2.36
CA VAL A 100 10.44 -1.16 -2.15
C VAL A 100 9.19 -0.29 -2.09
N GLY A 101 8.20 -0.55 -2.95
CA GLY A 101 6.91 0.14 -2.95
C GLY A 101 6.16 -0.04 -1.63
N ALA A 102 6.23 -1.22 -1.02
CA ALA A 102 5.67 -1.48 0.30
C ALA A 102 6.36 -0.67 1.41
N ILE A 103 7.69 -0.56 1.39
CA ILE A 103 8.42 0.26 2.36
C ILE A 103 8.01 1.73 2.22
N ALA A 104 7.93 2.24 0.98
CA ALA A 104 7.47 3.59 0.72
C ALA A 104 6.02 3.80 1.19
N ASN A 105 5.14 2.83 0.94
CA ASN A 105 3.76 2.84 1.41
C ASN A 105 3.69 2.93 2.94
N ALA A 106 4.40 2.05 3.65
CA ALA A 106 4.43 2.04 5.12
C ALA A 106 4.92 3.39 5.69
N GLY A 107 5.95 3.99 5.09
CA GLY A 107 6.44 5.29 5.49
C GLY A 107 5.47 6.42 5.21
N PHE A 108 4.78 6.39 4.07
CA PHE A 108 3.72 7.34 3.76
C PHE A 108 2.60 7.26 4.81
N TRP A 109 2.12 6.06 5.14
CA TRP A 109 1.07 5.84 6.14
C TRP A 109 1.41 6.41 7.52
N ALA A 110 2.63 6.16 8.00
CA ALA A 110 3.10 6.66 9.29
C ALA A 110 3.00 8.20 9.39
N VAL A 111 3.31 8.90 8.29
CA VAL A 111 3.28 10.36 8.25
C VAL A 111 1.90 10.92 7.88
N ALA A 112 1.16 10.24 7.00
CA ALA A 112 -0.11 10.73 6.49
C ALA A 112 -1.18 10.81 7.58
N LEU A 113 -1.32 9.76 8.40
CA LEU A 113 -2.30 9.76 9.48
C LEU A 113 -1.98 10.81 10.54
N THR A 114 -0.72 10.90 10.96
CA THR A 114 -0.28 11.90 11.94
C THR A 114 -0.44 13.33 11.40
N ALA A 115 -0.15 13.56 10.12
CA ALA A 115 -0.39 14.84 9.47
C ALA A 115 -1.89 15.17 9.38
N ALA A 116 -2.73 14.23 8.95
CA ALA A 116 -4.18 14.44 8.82
C ALA A 116 -4.84 14.83 10.14
N VAL A 117 -4.49 14.11 11.22
CA VAL A 117 -4.98 14.34 12.58
C VAL A 117 -4.48 15.67 13.16
N ALA A 118 -3.25 16.10 12.81
CA ALA A 118 -2.69 17.36 13.26
C ALA A 118 -3.24 18.60 12.52
N MET A 119 -3.86 18.42 11.35
CA MET A 119 -4.46 19.52 10.57
C MET A 119 -5.91 19.84 10.99
N VAL A 120 -6.48 19.10 11.94
CA VAL A 120 -7.88 19.23 12.34
C VAL A 120 -8.03 19.39 13.86
N PRO A 121 -9.09 20.07 14.35
CA PRO A 121 -9.40 20.11 15.77
C PRO A 121 -9.79 18.73 16.30
N ASP A 122 -9.64 18.50 17.61
CA ASP A 122 -9.82 17.19 18.27
C ASP A 122 -11.13 16.49 17.92
N ARG A 123 -12.25 17.23 17.93
CA ARG A 123 -13.59 16.72 17.58
C ARG A 123 -13.69 16.14 16.15
N LEU A 124 -12.74 16.45 15.27
CA LEU A 124 -12.71 15.99 13.87
C LEU A 124 -11.63 14.94 13.59
N LYS A 125 -10.79 14.58 14.58
CA LYS A 125 -9.69 13.62 14.37
C LYS A 125 -10.19 12.26 13.86
N GLY A 126 -11.26 11.73 14.44
CA GLY A 126 -11.88 10.49 13.96
C GLY A 126 -12.36 10.58 12.51
N ARG A 127 -12.97 11.72 12.11
CA ARG A 127 -13.39 11.96 10.72
C ARG A 127 -12.20 12.10 9.78
N ALA A 128 -11.10 12.72 10.20
CA ALA A 128 -9.88 12.83 9.41
C ALA A 128 -9.27 11.45 9.13
N THR A 129 -9.14 10.62 10.17
CA THR A 129 -8.70 9.23 10.04
C THR A 129 -9.62 8.45 9.11
N ALA A 130 -10.94 8.57 9.27
CA ALA A 130 -11.91 7.89 8.40
C ALA A 130 -11.79 8.29 6.93
N VAL A 131 -11.53 9.57 6.62
CA VAL A 131 -11.32 10.01 5.23
C VAL A 131 -10.04 9.41 4.64
N VAL A 132 -8.94 9.38 5.40
CA VAL A 132 -7.67 8.84 4.92
C VAL A 132 -7.77 7.32 4.73
N VAL A 133 -8.22 6.61 5.76
CA VAL A 133 -8.40 5.15 5.74
C VAL A 133 -9.47 4.74 4.72
N GLY A 134 -10.50 5.55 4.55
CA GLY A 134 -11.55 5.35 3.54
C GLY A 134 -11.00 5.30 2.11
N GLY A 135 -9.83 5.87 1.85
CA GLY A 135 -9.10 5.69 0.59
C GLY A 135 -8.85 4.21 0.27
N VAL A 136 -8.51 3.38 1.26
CA VAL A 136 -8.34 1.92 1.10
C VAL A 136 -9.67 1.26 0.76
N THR A 137 -10.76 1.64 1.43
CA THR A 137 -12.08 1.08 1.15
C THR A 137 -12.49 1.36 -0.30
N ILE A 138 -12.31 2.60 -0.76
CA ILE A 138 -12.59 2.97 -2.16
C ILE A 138 -11.64 2.22 -3.10
N ALA A 139 -10.39 1.98 -2.71
CA ALA A 139 -9.45 1.21 -3.51
C ALA A 139 -9.93 -0.23 -3.72
N CYS A 140 -10.41 -0.91 -2.67
CA CYS A 140 -10.95 -2.25 -2.80
C CYS A 140 -12.22 -2.30 -3.66
N VAL A 141 -13.08 -1.27 -3.59
CA VAL A 141 -14.36 -1.24 -4.31
C VAL A 141 -14.25 -0.77 -5.75
N VAL A 142 -13.26 0.08 -6.07
CA VAL A 142 -13.13 0.71 -7.40
C VAL A 142 -11.76 0.43 -8.01
N GLY A 143 -10.69 0.64 -7.24
CA GLY A 143 -9.32 0.53 -7.73
C GLY A 143 -8.94 -0.87 -8.15
N VAL A 144 -9.23 -1.87 -7.33
CA VAL A 144 -8.95 -3.29 -7.60
C VAL A 144 -9.69 -3.77 -8.85
N PRO A 145 -11.02 -3.58 -8.96
CA PRO A 145 -11.75 -3.92 -10.17
C PRO A 145 -11.21 -3.22 -11.42
N ALA A 146 -10.95 -1.92 -11.32
CA ALA A 146 -10.41 -1.15 -12.43
C ALA A 146 -9.04 -1.67 -12.87
N GLY A 147 -8.18 -2.06 -11.91
CA GLY A 147 -6.89 -2.68 -12.17
C GLY A 147 -7.02 -4.02 -12.91
N ALA A 148 -7.96 -4.88 -12.51
CA ALA A 148 -8.24 -6.14 -13.19
C ALA A 148 -8.72 -5.91 -14.64
N VAL A 149 -9.69 -5.00 -14.85
CA VAL A 149 -10.20 -4.65 -16.19
C VAL A 149 -9.12 -4.04 -17.08
N LEU A 150 -8.27 -3.17 -16.53
CA LEU A 150 -7.10 -2.63 -17.24
C LEU A 150 -6.15 -3.75 -17.67
N GLY A 151 -5.91 -4.70 -16.76
CA GLY A 151 -5.07 -5.87 -16.99
C GLY A 151 -5.58 -6.79 -18.09
N GLU A 152 -6.90 -7.04 -18.11
CA GLU A 152 -7.55 -7.86 -19.12
C GLU A 152 -7.49 -7.21 -20.52
N ARG A 153 -7.72 -5.90 -20.61
CA ARG A 153 -7.84 -5.19 -21.91
C ARG A 153 -6.52 -4.74 -22.52
N TRP A 154 -5.58 -4.30 -21.68
CA TRP A 154 -4.34 -3.65 -22.12
C TRP A 154 -3.08 -4.28 -21.50
N GLY A 155 -3.23 -5.43 -20.83
CA GLY A 155 -2.15 -6.13 -20.13
C GLY A 155 -1.90 -5.58 -18.73
N TRP A 156 -1.34 -6.41 -17.86
CA TRP A 156 -1.13 -6.10 -16.44
C TRP A 156 -0.29 -4.84 -16.20
N ARG A 157 0.60 -4.48 -17.14
CA ARG A 157 1.41 -3.25 -17.08
C ARG A 157 0.56 -1.98 -17.08
N ALA A 158 -0.61 -1.99 -17.72
CA ALA A 158 -1.52 -0.84 -17.74
C ALA A 158 -2.01 -0.47 -16.33
N ALA A 159 -2.21 -1.46 -15.45
CA ALA A 159 -2.60 -1.22 -14.06
C ALA A 159 -1.50 -0.48 -13.27
N PHE A 160 -0.23 -0.82 -13.50
CA PHE A 160 0.91 -0.13 -12.88
C PHE A 160 1.03 1.32 -13.35
N TRP A 161 0.85 1.56 -14.66
CA TRP A 161 0.78 2.92 -15.22
C TRP A 161 -0.38 3.73 -14.65
N ALA A 162 -1.56 3.13 -14.51
CA ALA A 162 -2.72 3.80 -13.94
C ALA A 162 -2.49 4.23 -12.49
N VAL A 163 -1.90 3.36 -11.65
CA VAL A 163 -1.55 3.71 -10.26
C VAL A 163 -0.54 4.86 -10.23
N ALA A 164 0.49 4.82 -11.08
CA ALA A 164 1.47 5.91 -11.18
C ALA A 164 0.79 7.23 -11.58
N ALA A 165 -0.09 7.19 -12.58
CA ALA A 165 -0.84 8.35 -13.06
C ALA A 165 -1.76 8.93 -11.98
N VAL A 166 -2.49 8.11 -11.23
CA VAL A 166 -3.39 8.56 -10.14
C VAL A 166 -2.61 9.14 -8.96
N SER A 167 -1.38 8.67 -8.75
CA SER A 167 -0.49 9.14 -7.67
C SER A 167 0.11 10.53 -7.96
N LEU A 168 0.24 10.93 -9.24
CA LEU A 168 0.79 12.24 -9.62
C LEU A 168 -0.07 13.43 -9.15
N PRO A 169 -1.41 13.45 -9.35
CA PRO A 169 -2.28 14.47 -8.76
C PRO A 169 -2.13 14.57 -7.25
N ALA A 170 -2.06 13.44 -6.54
CA ALA A 170 -1.86 13.43 -5.09
C ALA A 170 -0.51 14.06 -4.71
N PHE A 171 0.57 13.73 -5.44
CA PHE A 171 1.89 14.33 -5.24
C PHE A 171 1.87 15.84 -5.42
N LEU A 172 1.32 16.31 -6.54
CA LEU A 172 1.22 17.74 -6.84
C LEU A 172 0.32 18.49 -5.84
N ALA A 173 -0.75 17.84 -5.37
CA ALA A 173 -1.64 18.41 -4.39
C ALA A 173 -1.01 18.45 -2.99
N ILE A 174 -0.24 17.44 -2.57
CA ILE A 174 0.56 17.47 -1.34
C ILE A 174 1.59 18.59 -1.39
N LEU A 175 2.25 18.75 -2.54
CA LEU A 175 3.23 19.80 -2.76
C LEU A 175 2.62 21.20 -2.57
N ARG A 176 1.35 21.42 -2.93
CA ARG A 176 0.71 22.74 -2.75
C ARG A 176 0.00 22.90 -1.40
N SER A 177 -0.58 21.82 -0.87
CA SER A 177 -1.60 21.90 0.17
C SER A 177 -1.10 21.53 1.56
N VAL A 178 -0.01 20.77 1.68
CA VAL A 178 0.57 20.42 2.98
C VAL A 178 1.54 21.52 3.40
N PRO A 179 1.33 22.18 4.55
CA PRO A 179 2.26 23.18 5.04
C PRO A 179 3.64 22.57 5.27
N GLY A 180 4.69 23.24 4.81
CA GLY A 180 6.08 22.84 5.05
C GLY A 180 6.57 23.12 6.47
N GLY A 181 5.64 23.26 7.43
CA GLY A 181 5.86 23.74 8.79
C GLY A 181 6.91 22.94 9.58
N PRO A 182 7.25 23.42 10.79
CA PRO A 182 8.44 22.97 11.52
C PRO A 182 8.51 21.46 11.68
N ARG A 183 9.73 20.94 11.90
CA ARG A 183 9.94 19.57 12.37
C ARG A 183 8.91 19.25 13.48
N PRO A 184 8.39 18.01 13.55
CA PRO A 184 7.53 17.62 14.66
C PRO A 184 8.16 18.11 15.97
N GLU A 185 7.40 18.83 16.81
CA GLU A 185 7.84 19.14 18.17
C GLU A 185 8.35 17.84 18.80
N ALA A 186 9.54 17.93 19.42
CA ALA A 186 10.30 16.78 19.88
C ALA A 186 9.38 15.78 20.58
N VAL A 187 9.20 14.62 19.95
CA VAL A 187 8.51 13.51 20.58
C VAL A 187 9.28 13.19 21.85
N PRO A 188 8.61 12.92 23.00
CA PRO A 188 9.28 12.59 24.24
C PRO A 188 10.29 11.45 24.01
N ALA A 189 11.34 11.43 24.83
CA ALA A 189 12.53 10.57 24.78
C ALA A 189 12.39 9.29 23.94
N PRO A 190 13.41 8.91 23.14
CA PRO A 190 13.32 7.76 22.26
C PRO A 190 12.93 6.52 23.09
N VAL A 191 11.69 6.07 22.92
CA VAL A 191 11.29 4.75 23.41
C VAL A 191 12.25 3.79 22.75
N SER A 192 12.98 3.03 23.56
CA SER A 192 13.96 2.09 23.07
C SER A 192 13.25 1.11 22.14
N VAL A 193 13.74 0.98 20.90
CA VAL A 193 13.24 -0.01 19.93
C VAL A 193 13.25 -1.42 20.56
N ARG A 194 14.20 -1.68 21.47
CA ARG A 194 14.25 -2.92 22.25
C ARG A 194 13.06 -3.07 23.20
N ASP A 195 12.59 -1.99 23.81
CA ASP A 195 11.46 -2.04 24.74
C ASP A 195 10.15 -2.26 23.99
N GLU A 196 9.96 -1.63 22.82
CA GLU A 196 8.81 -1.93 21.95
C GLU A 196 8.83 -3.36 21.42
N LEU A 197 9.98 -3.86 20.94
CA LEU A 197 10.16 -5.25 20.53
C LEU A 197 9.89 -6.24 21.68
N ARG A 198 10.30 -5.90 22.90
CA ARG A 198 10.08 -6.74 24.08
C ARG A 198 8.60 -6.83 24.46
N VAL A 199 7.86 -5.74 24.27
CA VAL A 199 6.39 -5.75 24.44
C VAL A 199 5.73 -6.64 23.39
N LEU A 200 6.08 -6.49 22.11
CA LEU A 200 5.53 -7.32 21.03
C LEU A 200 5.86 -8.81 21.19
N THR A 201 7.02 -9.14 21.76
CA THR A 201 7.46 -10.52 22.02
C THR A 201 7.03 -11.05 23.40
N GLY A 202 6.17 -10.33 24.13
CA GLY A 202 5.64 -10.74 25.42
C GLY A 202 4.68 -11.94 25.32
N PRO A 203 4.68 -12.88 26.29
CA PRO A 203 3.91 -14.13 26.22
C PRO A 203 2.39 -13.92 26.12
N ARG A 204 1.87 -12.78 26.58
CA ARG A 204 0.44 -12.42 26.47
C ARG A 204 0.05 -11.91 25.08
N LEU A 205 0.97 -11.26 24.36
CA LEU A 205 0.72 -10.68 23.03
C LEU A 205 1.02 -11.66 21.90
N ARG A 206 1.96 -12.60 22.09
CA ARG A 206 2.29 -13.65 21.12
C ARG A 206 1.08 -14.40 20.56
N PRO A 207 0.16 -14.98 21.37
CA PRO A 207 -0.97 -15.72 20.82
C PRO A 207 -1.92 -14.82 20.02
N THR A 208 -2.12 -13.57 20.46
CA THR A 208 -2.94 -12.58 19.75
C THR A 208 -2.33 -12.22 18.40
N LEU A 209 -1.03 -11.90 18.37
CA LEU A 209 -0.31 -11.57 17.13
C LEU A 209 -0.28 -12.77 16.16
N LEU A 210 -0.06 -13.98 16.68
CA LEU A 210 -0.11 -15.20 15.87
C LEU A 210 -1.50 -15.42 15.28
N THR A 211 -2.55 -15.27 16.09
CA THR A 211 -3.93 -15.41 15.62
C THR A 211 -4.25 -14.39 14.53
N MET A 212 -3.88 -13.12 14.74
CA MET A 212 -4.05 -12.08 13.72
C MET A 212 -3.25 -12.40 12.45
N ALA A 213 -2.01 -12.87 12.57
CA ALA A 213 -1.18 -13.26 11.43
C ALA A 213 -1.78 -14.44 10.65
N LEU A 214 -2.34 -15.43 11.34
CA LEU A 214 -3.00 -16.58 10.73
C LEU A 214 -4.31 -16.17 10.02
N VAL A 215 -5.14 -15.34 10.67
CA VAL A 215 -6.39 -14.85 10.09
C VAL A 215 -6.13 -13.98 8.86
N GLN A 216 -5.18 -13.03 8.96
CA GLN A 216 -4.80 -12.20 7.83
C GLN A 216 -4.13 -13.04 6.74
N GLY A 217 -3.26 -13.97 7.09
CA GLY A 217 -2.61 -14.87 6.15
C GLY A 217 -3.61 -15.71 5.35
N ALA A 218 -4.61 -16.29 6.02
CA ALA A 218 -5.69 -17.03 5.36
C ALA A 218 -6.50 -16.12 4.42
N THR A 219 -6.87 -14.92 4.89
CA THR A 219 -7.65 -13.95 4.11
C THR A 219 -6.91 -13.49 2.86
N PHE A 220 -5.65 -13.08 2.99
CA PHE A 220 -4.84 -12.59 1.86
C PHE A 220 -4.40 -13.70 0.91
N CYS A 221 -4.21 -14.93 1.40
CA CYS A 221 -3.94 -16.08 0.55
C CYS A 221 -5.14 -16.37 -0.36
N ALA A 222 -6.34 -16.47 0.21
CA ALA A 222 -7.56 -16.67 -0.57
C ALA A 222 -7.82 -15.51 -1.54
N PHE A 223 -7.61 -14.27 -1.10
CA PHE A 223 -7.75 -13.09 -1.95
C PHE A 223 -6.75 -13.05 -3.11
N SER A 224 -5.47 -13.38 -2.88
CA SER A 224 -4.44 -13.33 -3.91
C SER A 224 -4.66 -14.34 -5.04
N TYR A 225 -5.27 -15.49 -4.72
CA TYR A 225 -5.60 -16.52 -5.69
C TYR A 225 -7.08 -16.55 -6.04
N LEU A 226 -7.83 -15.48 -5.76
CA LEU A 226 -9.27 -15.42 -6.02
C LEU A 226 -9.58 -15.62 -7.51
N GLU A 227 -8.88 -14.89 -8.39
CA GLU A 227 -9.02 -15.05 -9.85
C GLU A 227 -8.75 -16.49 -10.31
N PRO A 228 -7.58 -17.10 -10.04
CA PRO A 228 -7.32 -18.45 -10.52
C PRO A 228 -8.20 -19.52 -9.86
N LEU A 229 -8.64 -19.33 -8.62
CA LEU A 229 -9.61 -20.23 -7.98
C LEU A 229 -10.95 -20.20 -8.72
N LEU A 230 -11.45 -19.01 -9.05
CA LEU A 230 -12.72 -18.87 -9.76
C LEU A 230 -12.59 -19.35 -11.21
N THR A 231 -11.57 -18.95 -11.95
CA THR A 231 -11.43 -19.32 -13.37
C THR A 231 -11.13 -20.81 -13.56
N ARG A 232 -10.24 -21.41 -12.74
CA ARG A 232 -9.83 -22.81 -12.92
C ARG A 232 -10.74 -23.83 -12.24
N ALA A 233 -11.30 -23.53 -11.06
CA ALA A 233 -12.13 -24.51 -10.34
C ALA A 233 -13.59 -24.49 -10.79
N THR A 234 -14.10 -23.33 -11.24
CA THR A 234 -15.52 -23.18 -11.63
C THR A 234 -15.74 -23.08 -13.13
N GLY A 235 -14.68 -22.87 -13.93
CA GLY A 235 -14.78 -22.69 -15.38
C GLY A 235 -15.43 -21.36 -15.80
N LEU A 236 -15.63 -20.43 -14.87
CA LEU A 236 -16.10 -19.08 -15.18
C LEU A 236 -15.04 -18.36 -16.03
N GLY A 237 -15.47 -17.77 -17.15
CA GLY A 237 -14.59 -16.92 -17.96
C GLY A 237 -14.10 -15.70 -17.17
N ALA A 238 -12.90 -15.20 -17.46
CA ALA A 238 -12.26 -14.09 -16.75
C ALA A 238 -13.20 -12.86 -16.59
N ALA A 239 -14.01 -12.57 -17.62
CA ALA A 239 -14.99 -11.49 -17.62
C ALA A 239 -16.16 -11.64 -16.61
N ARG A 240 -16.33 -12.81 -15.97
CA ARG A 240 -17.38 -13.08 -14.96
C ARG A 240 -16.83 -13.24 -13.54
N VAL A 241 -15.51 -13.18 -13.36
CA VAL A 241 -14.91 -13.07 -12.04
C VAL A 241 -15.28 -11.69 -11.49
N PRO A 242 -15.92 -11.57 -10.32
CA PRO A 242 -16.18 -10.27 -9.71
C PRO A 242 -14.84 -9.56 -9.55
N ALA A 243 -14.72 -8.45 -10.28
CA ALA A 243 -13.55 -7.59 -10.25
C ALA A 243 -13.42 -6.89 -8.89
#